data_AF-A0A0H2RHS3-F1
#
_entry.id   AF-A0A0H2RHS3-F1
#
_cell.length_a   1.000
_cell.length_b   1.000
_cell.length_c   1.000
_cell.angle_alpha   90.00
_cell.angle_beta   90.00
_cell.angle_gamma   90.00
#
_symmetry.space_group_name_H-M   'P 1'
#
loop_
_entity.id
_entity.type
_entity.pdbx_description
1 polymer ?
#
loop_
_entity_poly.entity_id
_entity_poly.type
_entity_poly.pdbx_seq_one_letter_code
_entity_poly.pdbx_strand_id
1 'polypeptide(L)'
;PPTQTLSSRDVYHEVQAAIRPILSTVQTQEQLSTLLESLRNTQREQQDLMNEGRVRDPMVILHKGAPRTARITSAREGPARGGGGGRSLRARRSFPQPTQQDEDEEDEEEDDQPDDEDHEQDMRSPPRKKVKTRVYRCGICHQEGHNRKKCP
;
A
#
# COMPACT_ATOMS: atom_id res chain seq x y z
N PRO A 1 10.06 15.78 -24.26
CA PRO A 1 8.73 15.55 -24.88
C PRO A 1 7.78 14.99 -23.82
N PRO A 2 6.51 15.41 -23.75
CA PRO A 2 5.55 14.78 -22.83
C PRO A 2 5.32 13.33 -23.26
N THR A 3 5.47 12.38 -22.32
CA THR A 3 5.25 10.97 -22.58
C THR A 3 3.75 10.69 -22.60
N GLN A 4 3.22 10.28 -23.75
CA GLN A 4 1.83 9.84 -23.87
C GLN A 4 1.68 8.45 -23.25
N THR A 5 0.75 8.32 -22.29
CA THR A 5 0.38 7.02 -21.73
C THR A 5 -0.53 6.28 -22.70
N LEU A 6 -0.19 5.03 -23.02
CA LEU A 6 -1.03 4.16 -23.84
C LEU A 6 -2.15 3.52 -23.01
N SER A 7 -3.29 3.22 -23.64
CA SER A 7 -4.36 2.50 -22.97
C SER A 7 -4.00 1.02 -22.79
N SER A 8 -4.42 0.40 -21.69
CA SER A 8 -4.14 -1.02 -21.43
C SER A 8 -4.72 -1.93 -22.51
N ARG A 9 -5.84 -1.54 -23.11
CA ARG A 9 -6.51 -2.30 -24.18
C ARG A 9 -5.68 -2.29 -25.46
N ASP A 10 -5.14 -1.14 -25.84
CA ASP A 10 -4.31 -1.01 -27.04
C ASP A 10 -3.02 -1.81 -26.87
N VAL A 11 -2.37 -1.69 -25.70
CA VAL A 11 -1.18 -2.47 -25.35
C VAL A 11 -1.45 -3.97 -25.47
N TYR A 12 -2.55 -4.46 -24.88
CA TYR A 12 -2.89 -5.88 -24.94
C TYR A 12 -3.12 -6.36 -26.38
N HIS A 13 -3.91 -5.63 -27.18
CA HIS A 13 -4.21 -6.04 -28.54
C HIS A 13 -2.98 -6.01 -29.45
N GLU A 14 -2.13 -4.98 -29.33
CA GLU A 14 -0.89 -4.91 -30.11
C GLU A 14 0.09 -6.02 -29.72
N VAL A 15 0.32 -6.22 -28.42
CA VAL A 15 1.22 -7.27 -27.93
C VAL A 15 0.70 -8.66 -28.37
N GLN A 16 -0.59 -8.91 -28.23
CA GLN A 16 -1.20 -10.17 -28.65
C GLN A 16 -1.08 -10.37 -30.18
N ALA A 17 -1.28 -9.32 -30.97
CA ALA A 17 -1.13 -9.37 -32.42
C ALA A 17 0.32 -9.66 -32.83
N ALA A 18 1.29 -9.04 -32.15
CA ALA A 18 2.71 -9.23 -32.41
C ALA A 18 3.20 -10.65 -32.04
N ILE A 19 2.69 -11.23 -30.96
CA ILE A 19 3.13 -12.55 -30.46
C ILE A 19 2.48 -13.72 -31.23
N ARG A 20 1.27 -13.56 -31.78
CA ARG A 20 0.54 -14.61 -32.53
C ARG A 20 1.36 -15.37 -33.58
N PRO A 21 2.08 -14.74 -34.52
CA PRO A 21 2.85 -15.47 -35.53
C PRO A 21 3.96 -16.31 -34.92
N ILE A 22 4.58 -15.84 -33.85
CA ILE A 22 5.63 -16.54 -33.14
C ILE A 22 5.06 -17.80 -32.47
N LEU A 23 3.91 -17.69 -31.82
CA LEU A 23 3.23 -18.83 -31.18
C LEU A 23 2.85 -19.93 -32.18
N SER A 24 2.57 -19.58 -33.44
CA SER A 24 2.23 -20.57 -34.47
C SER A 24 3.37 -21.55 -34.78
N THR A 25 4.61 -21.16 -34.48
CA THR A 25 5.82 -21.99 -34.71
C THR A 25 6.15 -22.90 -33.53
N VAL A 26 5.54 -22.68 -32.36
CA VAL A 26 5.81 -23.44 -31.14
C VAL A 26 4.88 -24.64 -31.08
N GLN A 27 5.44 -25.83 -31.24
CA GLN A 27 4.69 -27.09 -31.23
C GLN A 27 4.97 -27.94 -29.98
N THR A 28 6.13 -27.75 -29.33
CA THR A 28 6.55 -28.53 -28.17
C THR A 28 6.78 -27.66 -26.93
N GLN A 29 6.71 -28.29 -25.75
CA GLN A 29 6.98 -27.62 -24.48
C GLN A 29 8.41 -27.10 -24.38
N GLU A 30 9.38 -27.82 -24.97
CA GLU A 30 10.80 -27.42 -25.00
C GLU A 30 11.03 -26.17 -25.87
N GLN A 31 10.31 -26.07 -26.98
CA GLN A 31 10.35 -24.87 -27.83
C GLN A 31 9.77 -23.66 -27.09
N LEU A 32 8.66 -23.85 -26.36
CA LEU A 32 8.05 -22.79 -25.57
C LEU A 32 9.00 -22.31 -24.45
N SER A 33 9.63 -23.24 -23.71
CA SER A 33 10.53 -22.87 -22.61
C SER A 33 11.78 -22.16 -23.13
N THR A 34 12.35 -22.62 -24.24
CA THR A 34 13.50 -21.98 -24.90
C THR A 34 13.16 -20.56 -25.36
N LEU A 35 11.97 -20.36 -25.91
CA LEU A 35 11.50 -19.05 -26.36
C LEU A 35 11.29 -18.09 -25.18
N LEU A 36 10.65 -18.55 -24.11
CA LEU A 36 10.46 -17.73 -22.91
C LEU A 36 11.79 -17.33 -22.27
N GLU A 37 12.77 -18.24 -22.24
CA GLU A 37 14.10 -17.92 -21.74
C GLU A 37 14.82 -16.90 -22.63
N SER A 38 14.70 -17.04 -23.95
CA SER A 38 15.22 -16.05 -24.91
C SER A 38 14.63 -14.66 -24.66
N LEU A 39 13.31 -14.54 -24.51
CA LEU A 39 12.65 -13.25 -24.22
C LEU A 39 13.10 -12.65 -22.88
N ARG A 40 13.25 -13.47 -21.83
CA ARG A 40 13.78 -13.01 -20.53
C ARG A 40 15.22 -12.53 -20.63
N ASN A 41 16.03 -13.16 -21.47
CA ASN A 41 17.42 -12.73 -21.70
C ASN A 41 17.46 -11.38 -22.42
N THR A 42 16.67 -11.21 -23.49
CA THR A 42 16.59 -9.94 -24.20
C THR A 42 16.04 -8.82 -23.31
N GLN A 43 15.06 -9.13 -22.44
CA GLN A 43 14.54 -8.16 -21.47
C GLN A 43 15.61 -7.73 -20.47
N ARG A 44 16.39 -8.67 -19.92
CA ARG A 44 17.50 -8.38 -19.01
C ARG A 44 18.54 -7.50 -19.69
N GLU A 45 18.95 -7.84 -20.91
CA GLU A 45 19.92 -7.06 -21.68
C GLU A 45 19.44 -5.63 -21.95
N GLN A 46 18.18 -5.46 -22.37
CA GLN A 46 17.60 -4.12 -22.56
C GLN A 46 17.56 -3.33 -21.24
N GLN A 47 17.21 -3.99 -20.14
CA GLN A 47 17.17 -3.35 -18.83
C GLN A 47 18.57 -2.97 -18.35
N ASP A 48 19.57 -3.82 -18.60
CA ASP A 48 20.96 -3.55 -18.29
C ASP A 48 21.48 -2.38 -19.12
N LEU A 49 21.20 -2.32 -20.43
CA LEU A 49 21.52 -1.16 -21.27
C LEU A 49 20.82 0.13 -20.80
N MET A 50 19.57 0.05 -20.32
CA MET A 50 18.88 1.19 -19.72
C MET A 50 19.48 1.61 -18.36
N ASN A 51 20.14 0.69 -17.67
CA ASN A 51 20.80 0.93 -16.39
C ASN A 51 22.28 1.28 -16.56
N GLU A 52 22.92 0.93 -17.67
CA GLU A 52 24.27 1.32 -18.05
C GLU A 52 24.29 2.85 -18.20
N GLY A 53 24.94 3.52 -17.24
CA GLY A 53 24.96 4.98 -17.13
C GLY A 53 24.03 5.55 -16.06
N ARG A 54 23.12 4.74 -15.50
CA ARG A 54 22.28 5.13 -14.36
C ARG A 54 23.03 4.87 -13.05
N VAL A 55 24.06 5.67 -12.80
CA VAL A 55 24.78 5.67 -11.51
C VAL A 55 23.76 5.99 -10.42
N ARG A 56 23.38 4.98 -9.63
CA ARG A 56 22.56 5.21 -8.43
C ARG A 56 23.42 5.98 -7.45
N ASP A 57 22.94 7.13 -7.01
CA ASP A 57 23.58 7.84 -5.90
C ASP A 57 23.68 6.89 -4.71
N PRO A 58 24.87 6.75 -4.09
CA PRO A 58 24.99 5.94 -2.89
C PRO A 58 24.03 6.49 -1.84
N MET A 59 23.41 5.60 -1.07
CA MET A 59 22.56 6.03 0.04
C MET A 59 23.37 6.94 0.95
N VAL A 60 22.96 8.21 1.08
CA VAL A 60 23.59 9.14 2.01
C VAL A 60 23.29 8.65 3.42
N ILE A 61 24.28 8.03 4.06
CA ILE A 61 24.20 7.68 5.48
C ILE A 61 24.20 9.00 6.25
N LEU A 62 23.01 9.48 6.60
CA LEU A 62 22.84 10.65 7.44
C LEU A 62 23.28 10.31 8.86
N HIS A 63 24.54 10.59 9.16
CA HIS A 63 25.03 10.57 10.52
C HIS A 63 24.37 11.74 11.24
N LYS A 64 23.38 11.44 12.08
CA LYS A 64 22.78 12.43 12.97
C LYS A 64 23.93 12.95 13.84
N GLY A 65 24.35 14.20 13.62
CA GLY A 65 25.50 14.77 14.31
C GLY A 65 25.35 14.64 15.83
N ALA A 66 26.47 14.60 16.56
CA ALA A 66 26.47 14.45 18.01
C ALA A 66 25.47 15.42 18.67
N PRO A 67 24.75 14.98 19.73
CA PRO A 67 23.84 15.84 20.46
C PRO A 67 24.58 17.13 20.86
N ARG A 68 23.88 18.28 20.91
CA ARG A 68 24.52 19.59 21.12
C ARG A 68 25.43 19.61 22.36
N THR A 69 25.10 18.82 23.38
CA THR A 69 25.86 18.63 24.62
C THR A 69 27.20 17.92 24.43
N ALA A 70 27.35 17.09 23.41
CA ALA A 70 28.58 16.35 23.08
C ALA A 70 29.40 17.03 21.97
N ARG A 71 28.98 18.21 21.48
CA ARG A 71 29.75 18.98 20.50
C ARG A 71 30.87 19.73 21.21
N ILE A 72 32.05 19.77 20.60
CA ILE A 72 33.20 20.55 21.08
C ILE A 72 32.86 22.04 21.18
N THR A 73 31.96 22.55 20.31
CA THR A 73 31.49 23.94 20.31
C THR A 73 30.39 24.24 21.34
N SER A 74 29.93 23.23 22.10
CA SER A 74 28.78 23.33 22.99
C SER A 74 28.91 24.46 24.03
N ALA A 75 30.10 24.65 24.59
CA ALA A 75 30.36 25.69 25.59
C ALA A 75 30.33 27.13 25.03
N ARG A 76 30.53 27.31 23.71
CA ARG A 76 30.60 28.63 23.06
C ARG A 76 29.25 29.10 22.47
N GLU A 77 28.29 28.20 22.27
CA GLU A 77 26.98 28.52 21.68
C GLU A 77 26.04 29.25 22.67
N GLY A 78 26.42 29.41 23.94
CA GLY A 78 25.61 30.08 24.97
C GLY A 78 24.34 29.29 25.35
N PRO A 79 23.64 29.70 26.42
CA PRO A 79 22.37 29.08 26.77
C PRO A 79 21.38 29.27 25.63
N ALA A 80 20.52 28.25 25.39
CA ALA A 80 19.46 28.33 24.40
C ALA A 80 18.61 29.59 24.67
N ARG A 81 18.77 30.64 23.85
CA ARG A 81 17.88 31.80 23.90
C ARG A 81 16.51 31.32 23.45
N GLY A 82 15.55 31.43 24.35
CA GLY A 82 14.25 30.80 24.29
C GLY A 82 13.57 30.87 22.93
N GLY A 83 13.07 29.72 22.51
CA GLY A 83 12.03 29.56 21.49
C GLY A 83 11.13 28.44 21.98
N GLY A 84 10.17 28.79 22.84
CA GLY A 84 9.24 27.84 23.43
C GLY A 84 8.39 27.17 22.34
N GLY A 85 8.66 25.90 22.06
CA GLY A 85 7.67 25.00 21.50
C GLY A 85 6.78 24.54 22.64
N GLY A 86 5.56 25.09 22.74
CA GLY A 86 4.57 24.67 23.72
C GLY A 86 4.47 23.15 23.73
N ARG A 87 4.45 22.57 24.93
CA ARG A 87 4.22 21.15 25.14
C ARG A 87 2.86 20.79 24.52
N SER A 88 2.87 20.32 23.28
CA SER A 88 1.85 19.41 22.78
C SER A 88 2.03 18.11 23.57
N LEU A 89 1.46 18.06 24.77
CA LEU A 89 1.07 16.81 25.42
C LEU A 89 -0.04 16.20 24.57
N ARG A 90 0.32 15.70 23.37
CA ARG A 90 -0.51 14.74 22.66
C ARG A 90 -0.05 13.39 23.14
N ALA A 91 -0.75 12.95 24.18
CA ALA A 91 -1.07 11.58 24.51
C ALA A 91 -0.35 10.57 23.60
N ARG A 92 0.64 9.89 24.18
CA ARG A 92 0.93 8.52 23.78
C ARG A 92 -0.40 7.80 23.80
N ARG A 93 -0.98 7.53 22.62
CA ARG A 93 -1.93 6.44 22.49
C ARG A 93 -1.13 5.20 22.80
N SER A 94 -1.27 4.72 24.02
CA SER A 94 -1.11 3.31 24.32
C SER A 94 -1.89 2.54 23.26
N PHE A 95 -1.17 1.78 22.46
CA PHE A 95 -1.78 0.66 21.74
C PHE A 95 -2.39 -0.24 22.81
N PRO A 96 -3.69 -0.54 22.79
CA PRO A 96 -4.20 -1.63 23.60
C PRO A 96 -3.54 -2.91 23.08
N GLN A 97 -2.85 -3.63 23.98
CA GLN A 97 -2.50 -5.02 23.77
C GLN A 97 -3.79 -5.80 23.47
N PRO A 98 -3.78 -6.78 22.55
CA PRO A 98 -4.81 -7.80 22.55
C PRO A 98 -4.65 -8.60 23.85
N THR A 99 -5.61 -8.44 24.76
CA THR A 99 -5.76 -9.33 25.90
C THR A 99 -6.01 -10.72 25.36
N GLN A 100 -5.19 -11.65 25.83
CA GLN A 100 -5.40 -13.08 25.68
C GLN A 100 -6.78 -13.41 26.24
N GLN A 101 -7.47 -14.29 25.51
CA GLN A 101 -8.77 -14.83 25.81
C GLN A 101 -8.68 -15.56 27.15
N ASP A 102 -9.38 -15.04 28.16
CA ASP A 102 -9.78 -15.84 29.30
C ASP A 102 -11.00 -16.65 28.88
N GLU A 103 -10.93 -17.92 29.21
CA GLU A 103 -11.94 -18.95 29.16
C GLU A 103 -13.14 -18.53 30.02
N ASP A 104 -14.37 -18.90 29.60
CA ASP A 104 -15.38 -19.56 30.43
C ASP A 104 -16.77 -19.56 29.74
N GLU A 105 -17.28 -20.79 29.61
CA GLU A 105 -18.66 -21.28 29.83
C GLU A 105 -19.81 -20.66 29.01
N GLU A 106 -20.35 -21.41 28.04
CA GLU A 106 -21.54 -22.30 28.13
C GLU A 106 -22.87 -21.53 27.94
N ASP A 107 -23.60 -21.85 26.87
CA ASP A 107 -25.05 -22.10 26.90
C ASP A 107 -25.57 -22.51 25.50
N GLU A 108 -25.99 -23.79 25.43
CA GLU A 108 -27.21 -24.36 24.83
C GLU A 108 -27.54 -24.08 23.34
N GLU A 109 -27.40 -25.07 22.46
CA GLU A 109 -28.46 -26.01 21.98
C GLU A 109 -29.50 -25.37 21.04
N GLU A 110 -29.49 -25.78 19.76
CA GLU A 110 -30.69 -26.28 19.07
C GLU A 110 -30.29 -26.96 17.74
N ASP A 111 -30.55 -28.28 17.70
CA ASP A 111 -30.56 -29.13 16.53
C ASP A 111 -31.60 -28.65 15.50
N ASP A 112 -31.24 -28.63 14.21
CA ASP A 112 -32.17 -29.03 13.15
C ASP A 112 -31.41 -29.28 11.82
N GLN A 113 -31.24 -30.55 11.50
CA GLN A 113 -31.15 -31.09 10.14
C GLN A 113 -32.30 -32.10 10.01
N PRO A 114 -32.82 -32.42 8.81
CA PRO A 114 -32.63 -31.83 7.47
C PRO A 114 -34.00 -31.61 6.75
N ASP A 115 -33.99 -31.15 5.50
CA ASP A 115 -34.68 -31.84 4.38
C ASP A 115 -34.74 -30.99 3.09
N ASP A 116 -34.30 -31.64 2.01
CA ASP A 116 -34.82 -31.64 0.64
C ASP A 116 -34.77 -30.40 -0.29
N GLU A 117 -34.03 -30.64 -1.37
CA GLU A 117 -34.33 -30.38 -2.79
C GLU A 117 -34.41 -28.94 -3.34
N ASP A 118 -33.59 -28.74 -4.38
CA ASP A 118 -33.66 -27.74 -5.45
C ASP A 118 -33.73 -26.25 -5.09
N HIS A 119 -32.65 -25.51 -5.35
CA HIS A 119 -32.68 -24.38 -6.31
C HIS A 119 -31.27 -23.80 -6.56
N GLU A 120 -30.82 -23.99 -7.79
CA GLU A 120 -30.01 -23.15 -8.66
C GLU A 120 -28.94 -22.19 -8.10
N GLN A 121 -27.78 -22.29 -8.74
CA GLN A 121 -26.56 -21.51 -8.54
C GLN A 121 -26.80 -20.00 -8.75
N ASP A 122 -26.88 -19.23 -7.68
CA ASP A 122 -26.75 -17.77 -7.74
C ASP A 122 -25.37 -17.34 -7.22
N MET A 123 -24.53 -16.89 -8.16
CA MET A 123 -23.17 -16.36 -7.94
C MET A 123 -23.22 -15.12 -7.06
N ARG A 124 -23.15 -15.36 -5.76
CA ARG A 124 -23.20 -14.38 -4.68
C ARG A 124 -22.11 -13.32 -4.83
N SER A 125 -22.51 -12.11 -5.24
CA SER A 125 -21.72 -10.88 -5.08
C SER A 125 -21.19 -10.78 -3.63
N PRO A 126 -19.94 -10.33 -3.39
CA PRO A 126 -19.42 -10.24 -2.03
C PRO A 126 -20.30 -9.31 -1.18
N PRO A 127 -20.54 -9.61 0.11
CA PRO A 127 -21.39 -8.78 0.95
C PRO A 127 -20.83 -7.36 1.02
N ARG A 128 -21.61 -6.38 0.52
CA ARG A 128 -21.27 -4.96 0.61
C ARG A 128 -21.20 -4.58 2.09
N LYS A 129 -19.99 -4.34 2.60
CA LYS A 129 -19.78 -3.77 3.94
C LYS A 129 -20.58 -2.47 4.01
N LYS A 130 -21.57 -2.39 4.91
CA LYS A 130 -22.36 -1.17 5.16
C LYS A 130 -21.39 -0.04 5.50
N VAL A 131 -21.18 0.89 4.55
CA VAL A 131 -20.35 2.07 4.77
C VAL A 131 -21.11 2.95 5.76
N LYS A 132 -20.72 2.89 7.04
CA LYS A 132 -21.23 3.82 8.05
C LYS A 132 -20.79 5.22 7.63
N THR A 133 -21.72 6.01 7.09
CA THR A 133 -21.50 7.43 6.81
C THR A 133 -21.23 8.11 8.15
N ARG A 134 -19.97 8.43 8.43
CA ARG A 134 -19.61 9.17 9.64
C ARG A 134 -20.11 10.60 9.46
N VAL A 135 -21.11 10.99 10.25
CA VAL A 135 -21.58 12.37 10.31
C VAL A 135 -20.46 13.23 10.86
N TYR A 136 -19.96 14.15 10.03
CA TYR A 136 -18.84 15.03 10.39
C TYR A 136 -19.36 16.26 11.14
N ARG A 137 -18.85 16.47 12.35
CA ARG A 137 -19.17 17.61 13.21
C ARG A 137 -18.02 18.60 13.28
N CYS A 138 -18.34 19.89 13.37
CA CYS A 138 -17.35 20.95 13.48
C CYS A 138 -16.50 20.81 14.75
N GLY A 139 -15.18 20.86 14.65
CA GLY A 139 -14.27 20.72 15.79
C GLY A 139 -14.18 21.93 16.73
N ILE A 140 -15.01 22.97 16.55
CA ILE A 140 -15.10 24.15 17.43
C ILE A 140 -16.47 24.19 18.13
N CYS A 141 -17.56 24.26 17.37
CA CYS A 141 -18.92 24.37 17.91
C CYS A 141 -19.69 23.03 17.93
N HIS A 142 -19.10 21.95 17.42
CA HIS A 142 -19.70 20.60 17.36
C HIS A 142 -21.02 20.46 16.58
N GLN A 143 -21.44 21.51 15.86
CA GLN A 143 -22.59 21.46 14.97
C GLN A 143 -22.27 20.73 13.65
N GLU A 144 -23.29 20.13 13.06
CA GLU A 144 -23.22 19.41 11.79
C GLU A 144 -23.33 20.41 10.61
N GLY A 145 -22.89 19.99 9.42
CA GLY A 145 -23.07 20.77 8.20
C GLY A 145 -21.94 21.76 7.86
N HIS A 146 -20.95 21.95 8.74
CA HIS A 146 -19.77 22.76 8.43
C HIS A 146 -18.48 22.24 9.05
N ASN A 147 -17.36 22.63 8.43
CA ASN A 147 -16.03 22.29 8.92
C ASN A 147 -15.48 23.38 9.83
N ARG A 148 -14.49 23.03 10.67
CA ARG A 148 -13.80 23.97 11.58
C ARG A 148 -13.35 25.28 10.92
N LYS A 149 -13.00 25.24 9.62
CA LYS A 149 -12.55 26.42 8.86
C LYS A 149 -13.68 27.34 8.38
N LYS A 150 -14.93 26.88 8.42
CA LYS A 150 -16.14 27.59 7.99
C LYS A 150 -17.14 27.74 9.15
N CYS A 151 -16.65 27.70 10.39
CA CYS A 151 -17.49 27.95 11.57
C CYS A 151 -17.80 29.45 11.63
N PRO A 152 -19.09 29.84 11.77
CA PRO A 152 -19.46 31.23 12.00
C PRO A 152 -18.94 31.74 13.34
#